data_AF-A0A7C6DMW1-F1
#
_entry.id   AF-A0A7C6DMW1-F1
#
_cell.length_a   1.000
_cell.length_b   1.000
_cell.length_c   1.000
_cell.angle_alpha   90.00
_cell.angle_beta   90.00
_cell.angle_gamma   90.00
#
_symmetry.space_group_name_H-M   'P 1'
#
loop_
_entity.id
_entity.type
_entity.pdbx_description
1 polymer ?
#
loop_
_entity_poly.entity_id
_entity_poly.type
_entity_poly.pdbx_seq_one_letter_code
_entity_poly.pdbx_strand_id
1 'polypeptide(L)'
;MDPGDEGRRREDKRDLLVPYLREIDRKLSTILNLLSPSSHDPQNDQEKTFTAYYGEVEISGAGLSFVFQAPIPEGTLLHMKVMLPIFPYPAVRMLCEVVSIRQVSGDDSVGWKEALKFLVINDLDRDLLISYVFDKEGRVRLFFKHGQGVDPIVADLKRLL
;
A
#
# COMPACT_ATOMS: atom_id res chain seq x y z
N MET A 1 -57.39 0.15 20.63
CA MET A 1 -56.05 0.30 20.05
C MET A 1 -55.18 -0.71 20.75
N ASP A 2 -54.89 -1.82 20.07
CA ASP A 2 -54.31 -3.04 20.65
C ASP A 2 -52.81 -3.12 20.30
N PRO A 3 -51.91 -3.43 21.24
CA PRO A 3 -50.45 -3.33 21.09
C PRO A 3 -49.82 -4.42 20.20
N GLY A 4 -50.62 -5.32 19.61
CA GLY A 4 -50.19 -6.32 18.63
C GLY A 4 -49.86 -5.75 17.24
N ASP A 5 -50.25 -4.50 16.96
CA ASP A 5 -50.00 -3.85 15.67
C ASP A 5 -48.57 -3.30 15.55
N GLU A 6 -47.88 -3.02 16.67
CA GLU A 6 -46.49 -2.55 16.65
C GLU A 6 -45.49 -3.67 16.31
N GLY A 7 -45.82 -4.93 16.64
CA GLY A 7 -44.99 -6.10 16.33
C GLY A 7 -44.92 -6.40 14.84
N ARG A 8 -46.09 -6.45 14.16
CA ARG A 8 -46.17 -6.64 12.70
C ARG A 8 -45.55 -5.50 11.91
N ARG A 9 -45.76 -4.26 12.36
CA ARG A 9 -45.19 -3.06 11.72
C ARG A 9 -43.67 -2.95 11.83
N ARG A 10 -43.04 -3.66 12.79
CA ARG A 10 -41.58 -3.80 12.90
C ARG A 10 -41.01 -4.89 12.00
N GLU A 11 -41.78 -5.97 11.79
CA GLU A 11 -41.42 -7.09 10.92
C GLU A 11 -41.43 -6.65 9.44
N ASP A 12 -42.48 -5.96 9.00
CA ASP A 12 -42.57 -5.36 7.65
C ASP A 12 -41.43 -4.36 7.37
N LYS A 13 -41.02 -3.58 8.37
CA LYS A 13 -39.89 -2.64 8.22
C LYS A 13 -38.55 -3.37 8.08
N ARG A 14 -38.35 -4.50 8.77
CA ARG A 14 -37.14 -5.32 8.62
C ARG A 14 -37.12 -5.95 7.23
N ASP A 15 -38.25 -6.46 6.77
CA ASP A 15 -38.37 -7.08 5.45
C ASP A 15 -38.21 -6.07 4.31
N LEU A 16 -38.56 -4.81 4.54
CA LEU A 16 -38.25 -3.71 3.62
C LEU A 16 -36.80 -3.23 3.72
N LEU A 17 -36.16 -3.27 4.90
CA LEU A 17 -34.78 -2.81 5.09
C LEU A 17 -33.74 -3.79 4.55
N VAL A 18 -33.99 -5.09 4.61
CA VAL A 18 -33.09 -6.13 4.07
C VAL A 18 -32.78 -5.93 2.58
N PRO A 19 -33.76 -5.67 1.68
CA PRO A 19 -33.47 -5.39 0.29
C PRO A 19 -32.72 -4.06 0.11
N TYR A 20 -33.02 -3.01 0.87
CA TYR A 20 -32.25 -1.76 0.82
C TYR A 20 -30.81 -1.94 1.28
N LEU A 21 -30.55 -2.71 2.34
CA LEU A 21 -29.20 -3.04 2.82
C LEU A 21 -28.43 -3.85 1.77
N ARG A 22 -29.07 -4.81 1.10
CA ARG A 22 -28.46 -5.53 -0.02
C ARG A 22 -28.21 -4.62 -1.22
N GLU A 23 -29.08 -3.65 -1.47
CA GLU A 23 -28.89 -2.70 -2.56
C GLU A 23 -27.77 -1.71 -2.25
N ILE A 24 -27.64 -1.28 -0.99
CA ILE A 24 -26.52 -0.49 -0.48
C ILE A 24 -25.23 -1.30 -0.57
N ASP A 25 -25.22 -2.55 -0.12
CA ASP A 25 -24.06 -3.44 -0.21
C ASP A 25 -23.64 -3.70 -1.66
N ARG A 26 -24.61 -3.84 -2.57
CA ARG A 26 -24.35 -3.96 -4.00
C ARG A 26 -23.85 -2.64 -4.61
N LYS A 27 -24.37 -1.49 -4.19
CA LYS A 27 -23.90 -0.16 -4.62
C LYS A 27 -22.49 0.10 -4.08
N LEU A 28 -22.21 -0.23 -2.82
CA LEU A 28 -20.89 -0.15 -2.21
C LEU A 28 -19.90 -1.10 -2.87
N SER A 29 -20.31 -2.33 -3.16
CA SER A 29 -19.50 -3.29 -3.91
C SER A 29 -19.24 -2.84 -5.35
N THR A 30 -20.20 -2.14 -5.99
CA THR A 30 -20.02 -1.54 -7.32
C THR A 30 -19.10 -0.33 -7.25
N ILE A 31 -19.21 0.51 -6.22
CA ILE A 31 -18.31 1.64 -5.96
C ILE A 31 -16.91 1.11 -5.66
N LEU A 32 -16.77 0.08 -4.83
CA LEU A 32 -15.50 -0.59 -4.54
C LEU A 32 -14.92 -1.23 -5.80
N ASN A 33 -15.72 -1.93 -6.61
CA ASN A 33 -15.24 -2.51 -7.87
C ASN A 33 -14.92 -1.44 -8.93
N LEU A 34 -15.60 -0.30 -8.95
CA LEU A 34 -15.17 0.88 -9.71
C LEU A 34 -13.87 1.48 -9.16
N LEU A 35 -13.60 1.30 -7.86
CA LEU A 35 -12.35 1.74 -7.23
C LEU A 35 -11.23 0.67 -7.27
N SER A 36 -11.49 -0.58 -7.67
CA SER A 36 -10.54 -1.70 -7.48
C SER A 36 -10.15 -2.54 -8.71
N PRO A 37 -10.49 -2.13 -9.95
CA PRO A 37 -9.43 -2.08 -10.97
C PRO A 37 -9.46 -0.80 -11.82
N SER A 38 -10.02 0.28 -11.27
CA SER A 38 -9.92 1.62 -11.85
C SER A 38 -9.55 2.67 -10.80
N SER A 39 -8.30 2.61 -10.33
CA SER A 39 -7.47 3.84 -10.33
C SER A 39 -6.93 4.09 -11.75
N HIS A 40 -7.83 4.01 -12.74
CA HIS A 40 -7.70 4.61 -14.05
C HIS A 40 -8.10 6.07 -13.88
N ASP A 41 -7.14 6.88 -13.42
CA ASP A 41 -7.17 8.29 -13.75
C ASP A 41 -6.46 8.45 -15.11
N PRO A 42 -7.16 8.84 -16.19
CA PRO A 42 -6.53 9.19 -17.46
C PRO A 42 -5.58 10.40 -17.35
N GLN A 43 -5.57 11.12 -16.21
CA GLN A 43 -4.60 12.17 -15.91
C GLN A 43 -3.40 11.71 -15.06
N ASN A 44 -3.41 10.49 -14.52
CA ASN A 44 -2.33 9.98 -13.68
C ASN A 44 -1.62 8.78 -14.33
N ASP A 45 -0.91 9.06 -15.42
CA ASP A 45 -0.05 8.11 -16.14
C ASP A 45 1.11 7.54 -15.29
N GLN A 46 1.19 7.91 -14.00
CA GLN A 46 2.27 7.54 -13.09
C GLN A 46 2.03 6.23 -12.31
N GLU A 47 0.78 5.79 -12.12
CA GLU A 47 0.52 4.51 -11.42
C GLU A 47 0.91 3.28 -12.25
N LYS A 48 1.07 3.43 -13.57
CA LYS A 48 1.62 2.39 -14.45
C LYS A 48 3.12 2.16 -14.29
N THR A 49 3.84 3.01 -13.54
CA THR A 49 5.31 2.96 -13.45
C THR A 49 5.85 2.34 -12.16
N PHE A 50 4.99 1.81 -11.27
CA PHE A 50 5.46 1.12 -10.08
C PHE A 50 5.66 -0.37 -10.38
N THR A 51 6.86 -0.87 -10.12
CA THR A 51 7.11 -2.30 -10.06
C THR A 51 6.58 -2.82 -8.72
N ALA A 52 5.59 -3.71 -8.78
CA ALA A 52 5.07 -4.37 -7.60
C ALA A 52 6.02 -5.49 -7.18
N TYR A 53 6.44 -5.47 -5.93
CA TYR A 53 7.26 -6.48 -5.30
C TYR A 53 6.53 -7.06 -4.08
N TYR A 54 6.54 -8.38 -3.98
CA TYR A 54 5.99 -9.11 -2.85
C TYR A 54 7.09 -9.98 -2.29
N GLY A 55 7.48 -9.73 -1.04
CA GLY A 55 8.56 -10.46 -0.39
C GLY A 55 8.68 -10.08 1.07
N GLU A 56 9.61 -10.74 1.74
CA GLU A 56 10.02 -10.39 3.10
C GLU A 56 10.89 -9.13 3.06
N VAL A 57 10.53 -8.17 3.91
CA VAL A 57 11.21 -6.89 4.00
C VAL A 57 11.60 -6.66 5.44
N GLU A 58 12.87 -6.42 5.67
CA GLU A 58 13.37 -6.01 6.98
C GLU A 58 13.23 -4.49 7.05
N ILE A 59 12.34 -4.00 7.91
CA ILE A 59 12.13 -2.55 8.08
C ILE A 59 12.65 -2.13 9.45
N SER A 60 13.30 -0.97 9.48
CA SER A 60 13.84 -0.34 10.67
C SER A 60 13.37 1.12 10.73
N GLY A 61 13.67 1.81 11.83
CA GLY A 61 13.37 3.24 11.92
C GLY A 61 14.14 4.14 10.94
N ALA A 62 15.25 3.65 10.35
CA ALA A 62 16.13 4.45 9.49
C ALA A 62 16.02 4.09 8.00
N GLY A 63 15.36 2.97 7.68
CA GLY A 63 15.36 2.43 6.33
C GLY A 63 14.76 1.04 6.28
N LEU A 64 14.87 0.41 5.12
CA LEU A 64 14.39 -0.95 4.88
C LEU A 64 15.38 -1.73 4.01
N SER A 65 15.32 -3.05 4.07
CA SER A 65 16.06 -3.92 3.16
C SER A 65 15.20 -5.05 2.64
N PHE A 66 15.42 -5.42 1.37
CA PHE A 66 14.72 -6.50 0.70
C PHE A 66 15.65 -7.20 -0.29
N VAL A 67 15.25 -8.39 -0.75
CA VAL A 67 15.99 -9.14 -1.77
C VAL A 67 15.28 -9.03 -3.12
N PHE A 68 15.96 -8.47 -4.11
CA PHE A 68 15.43 -8.28 -5.46
C PHE A 68 16.19 -9.09 -6.51
N GLN A 69 15.54 -9.41 -7.62
CA GLN A 69 16.15 -10.25 -8.67
C GLN A 69 17.14 -9.48 -9.56
N ALA A 70 16.99 -8.15 -9.63
CA ALA A 70 17.87 -7.28 -10.41
C ALA A 70 18.58 -6.29 -9.47
N PRO A 71 19.86 -5.96 -9.68
CA PRO A 71 20.56 -5.01 -8.84
C PRO A 71 20.11 -3.57 -9.16
N ILE A 72 19.71 -2.82 -8.13
CA ILE A 72 19.50 -1.38 -8.20
C ILE A 72 20.77 -0.68 -7.71
N PRO A 73 21.45 0.15 -8.54
CA PRO A 73 22.72 0.79 -8.18
C PRO A 73 22.66 1.63 -6.90
N GLU A 74 23.76 1.65 -6.14
CA GLU A 74 23.90 2.51 -4.96
C GLU A 74 23.80 3.98 -5.35
N GLY A 75 23.19 4.79 -4.48
CA GLY A 75 22.86 6.19 -4.75
C GLY A 75 21.60 6.37 -5.61
N THR A 76 20.97 5.30 -6.09
CA THR A 76 19.69 5.42 -6.81
C THR A 76 18.60 5.86 -5.84
N LEU A 77 17.87 6.90 -6.25
CA LEU A 77 16.70 7.39 -5.54
C LEU A 77 15.47 6.59 -5.96
N LEU A 78 14.79 6.04 -4.97
CA LEU A 78 13.61 5.19 -5.11
C LEU A 78 12.42 5.85 -4.45
N HIS A 79 11.38 6.09 -5.24
CA HIS A 79 10.08 6.42 -4.68
C HIS A 79 9.35 5.11 -4.37
N MET A 80 9.07 4.89 -3.10
CA MET A 80 8.41 3.70 -2.61
C MET A 80 7.03 4.03 -2.05
N LYS A 81 6.09 3.13 -2.32
CA LYS A 81 4.74 3.06 -1.78
C LYS A 81 4.56 1.68 -1.15
N VAL A 82 4.40 1.62 0.16
CA VAL A 82 4.15 0.37 0.89
C VAL A 82 2.68 0.30 1.23
N MET A 83 2.05 -0.82 0.88
CA MET A 83 0.67 -1.10 1.28
C MET A 83 0.70 -2.02 2.49
N LEU A 84 0.21 -1.51 3.62
CA LEU A 84 0.10 -2.33 4.82
C LEU A 84 -1.19 -3.16 4.75
N PRO A 85 -1.15 -4.46 5.04
CA PRO A 85 -2.32 -5.34 5.01
C PRO A 85 -3.17 -5.21 6.29
N ILE A 86 -3.32 -3.99 6.82
CA ILE A 86 -4.25 -3.67 7.91
C ILE A 86 -5.39 -2.86 7.33
N PHE A 87 -6.64 -3.31 7.44
CA PHE A 87 -7.79 -2.55 6.96
C PHE A 87 -7.85 -1.15 7.60
N PRO A 88 -8.00 -0.05 6.84
CA PRO A 88 -8.46 0.07 5.44
C PRO A 88 -7.35 0.07 4.36
N TYR A 89 -6.23 -0.61 4.61
CA TYR A 89 -5.04 -0.74 3.75
C TYR A 89 -4.30 0.58 3.53
N PRO A 90 -3.73 1.17 4.60
CA PRO A 90 -2.99 2.43 4.48
C PRO A 90 -1.78 2.27 3.56
N ALA A 91 -1.54 3.31 2.76
CA ALA A 91 -0.46 3.38 1.79
C ALA A 91 0.61 4.36 2.30
N VAL A 92 1.74 3.86 2.76
CA VAL A 92 2.88 4.66 3.21
C VAL A 92 3.73 5.03 2.01
N ARG A 93 3.93 6.33 1.76
CA ARG A 93 4.80 6.82 0.69
C ARG A 93 6.09 7.37 1.28
N MET A 94 7.20 7.08 0.62
CA MET A 94 8.51 7.51 1.10
C MET A 94 9.50 7.61 -0.06
N LEU A 95 10.47 8.51 0.10
CA LEU A 95 11.63 8.60 -0.75
C LEU A 95 12.81 7.92 -0.06
N CYS A 96 13.45 7.02 -0.77
CA CYS A 96 14.57 6.23 -0.27
C CYS A 96 15.79 6.39 -1.18
N GLU A 97 16.97 6.19 -0.61
CA GLU A 97 18.23 6.05 -1.34
C GLU A 97 18.80 4.66 -1.12
N VAL A 98 19.25 4.00 -2.19
CA VAL A 98 19.98 2.73 -2.07
C VAL A 98 21.36 3.00 -1.47
N VAL A 99 21.61 2.49 -0.27
CA VAL A 99 22.88 2.72 0.46
C VAL A 99 23.85 1.55 0.37
N SER A 100 23.36 0.34 0.11
CA SER A 100 24.24 -0.81 -0.10
C SER A 100 23.57 -1.91 -0.90
N ILE A 101 24.34 -2.57 -1.75
CA ILE A 101 23.91 -3.76 -2.46
C ILE A 101 24.81 -4.93 -2.05
N ARG A 102 24.19 -6.08 -1.74
CA ARG A 102 24.91 -7.33 -1.49
C ARG A 102 24.29 -8.45 -2.30
N GLN A 103 25.11 -9.18 -3.05
CA GLN A 103 24.64 -10.38 -3.72
C GLN A 103 24.38 -11.46 -2.67
N VAL A 104 23.19 -12.07 -2.71
CA VAL A 104 22.79 -13.18 -1.86
C VAL A 104 22.48 -14.37 -2.76
N SER A 105 23.30 -15.40 -2.66
CA SER A 105 23.02 -16.70 -3.27
C SER A 105 22.15 -17.50 -2.31
N GLY A 106 20.84 -17.58 -2.58
CA GLY A 106 19.95 -18.55 -1.96
C GLY A 106 19.89 -19.82 -2.81
N ASP A 107 19.54 -20.95 -2.20
CA ASP A 107 19.60 -22.36 -2.65
C ASP A 107 19.23 -22.66 -4.13
N ASP A 108 18.56 -21.76 -4.86
CA ASP A 108 18.31 -21.88 -6.30
C ASP A 108 18.07 -20.53 -7.02
N SER A 109 18.43 -19.39 -6.40
CA SER A 109 18.27 -18.07 -7.03
C SER A 109 19.33 -17.07 -6.56
N VAL A 110 19.90 -16.36 -7.54
CA VAL A 110 20.77 -15.21 -7.29
C VAL A 110 19.87 -14.00 -7.04
N GLY A 111 19.84 -13.55 -5.79
CA GLY A 111 19.18 -12.31 -5.40
C GLY A 111 20.19 -11.24 -5.04
N TRP A 112 19.73 -9.99 -5.01
CA TRP A 112 20.48 -8.84 -4.54
C TRP A 112 19.76 -8.31 -3.31
N LYS A 113 20.38 -8.42 -2.13
CA LYS A 113 19.90 -7.77 -0.92
C LYS A 113 20.28 -6.31 -0.99
N GLU A 114 19.27 -5.47 -1.08
CA GLU A 114 19.39 -4.02 -1.18
C GLU A 114 18.99 -3.40 0.15
N ALA A 115 19.84 -2.53 0.68
CA ALA A 115 19.52 -1.72 1.84
C ALA A 115 19.24 -0.30 1.39
N LEU A 116 18.12 0.23 1.86
CA LEU A 116 17.60 1.53 1.52
C LEU A 116 17.51 2.38 2.77
N LYS A 117 17.91 3.63 2.67
CA LYS A 117 17.78 4.62 3.74
C LYS A 117 16.61 5.55 3.43
N PHE A 118 15.79 5.85 4.44
CA PHE A 118 14.73 6.84 4.30
C PHE A 118 15.35 8.24 4.16
N LEU A 119 15.02 8.92 3.06
CA LEU A 119 15.32 10.33 2.87
C LEU A 119 14.16 11.19 3.38
N VAL A 120 12.93 10.83 2.97
CA VAL A 120 11.71 11.55 3.34
C VAL A 120 10.60 10.55 3.57
N ILE A 121 9.95 10.66 4.73
CA ILE A 121 8.75 9.91 5.12
C ILE A 121 7.98 10.78 6.12
N ASN A 122 6.65 10.74 6.08
CA ASN A 122 5.83 11.41 7.08
C ASN A 122 5.98 10.71 8.44
N ASP A 123 6.06 11.45 9.55
CA ASP A 123 6.23 10.86 10.89
C ASP A 123 5.09 9.90 11.27
N LEU A 124 3.85 10.22 10.91
CA LEU A 124 2.70 9.33 11.16
C LEU A 124 2.82 8.03 10.35
N ASP A 125 3.21 8.14 9.08
CA ASP A 125 3.41 6.99 8.21
C ASP A 125 4.60 6.12 8.67
N ARG A 126 5.65 6.78 9.18
CA ARG A 126 6.82 6.11 9.76
C ARG A 126 6.43 5.33 10.99
N ASP A 127 5.72 5.94 11.93
CA ASP A 127 5.26 5.27 13.15
C ASP A 127 4.31 4.11 12.83
N LEU A 128 3.43 4.28 11.83
CA LEU A 128 2.54 3.23 11.36
C LEU A 128 3.29 2.06 10.71
N LEU A 129 4.27 2.34 9.86
CA LEU A 129 5.12 1.33 9.22
C LEU A 129 5.91 0.54 10.26
N ILE A 130 6.53 1.25 11.20
CA ILE A 130 7.35 0.68 12.26
C ILE A 130 6.48 -0.20 13.18
N SER A 131 5.34 0.32 13.65
CA SER A 131 4.43 -0.45 14.51
C SER A 131 3.90 -1.70 13.82
N TYR A 132 3.59 -1.63 12.52
CA TYR A 132 3.17 -2.80 11.76
C TYR A 132 4.25 -3.88 11.68
N VAL A 133 5.49 -3.50 11.37
CA VAL A 133 6.58 -4.46 11.16
C VAL A 133 7.07 -5.07 12.47
N PHE A 134 6.96 -4.35 13.58
CA PHE A 134 7.23 -4.94 14.90
C PHE A 134 6.17 -5.95 15.35
N ASP A 135 4.91 -5.80 14.90
CA ASP A 135 3.79 -6.67 15.30
C ASP A 135 3.58 -7.89 14.38
N LYS A 136 4.24 -7.92 13.21
CA LYS A 136 4.08 -8.97 12.20
C LYS A 136 5.44 -9.45 11.71
N GLU A 137 5.51 -10.65 11.12
CA GLU A 137 6.74 -11.25 10.57
C GLU A 137 7.32 -10.52 9.33
N GLY A 138 7.20 -9.18 9.22
CA GLY A 138 7.88 -8.37 8.19
C GLY A 138 7.43 -8.60 6.73
N ARG A 139 6.34 -9.33 6.49
CA ARG A 139 5.80 -9.53 5.13
C ARG A 139 4.91 -8.36 4.72
N VAL A 140 5.40 -7.52 3.81
CA VAL A 140 4.66 -6.38 3.24
C VAL A 140 4.69 -6.39 1.73
N ARG A 141 3.67 -5.79 1.11
CA ARG A 141 3.68 -5.55 -0.33
C ARG A 141 4.31 -4.20 -0.61
N LEU A 142 5.45 -4.23 -1.29
CA LEU A 142 6.16 -3.03 -1.72
C LEU A 142 5.77 -2.70 -3.15
N PHE A 143 5.56 -1.42 -3.41
CA PHE A 143 5.47 -0.88 -4.75
C PHE A 143 6.56 0.17 -4.85
N PHE A 144 7.50 0.02 -5.78
CA PHE A 144 8.53 1.02 -5.94
C PHE A 144 8.67 1.42 -7.41
N LYS A 145 9.02 2.68 -7.60
CA LYS A 145 9.37 3.25 -8.89
C LYS A 145 10.79 3.76 -8.77
N HIS A 146 11.65 3.31 -9.67
CA HIS A 146 12.96 3.91 -9.88
C HIS A 146 12.86 4.88 -11.05
N GLY A 147 13.20 6.14 -10.81
CA GLY A 147 13.11 7.20 -11.82
C GLY A 147 14.30 7.16 -12.77
N GLN A 148 14.04 7.08 -14.07
CA GLN A 148 14.98 7.60 -15.07
C GLN A 148 14.85 9.14 -15.08
N GLY A 149 15.54 9.83 -14.16
CA GLY A 149 15.63 11.30 -14.13
C GLY A 149 15.13 11.98 -12.84
N VAL A 150 15.58 13.22 -12.64
CA VAL A 150 15.41 14.04 -11.42
C VAL A 150 14.04 14.72 -11.31
N ASP A 151 13.40 15.05 -12.44
CA ASP A 151 12.09 15.73 -12.47
C ASP A 151 10.96 15.00 -11.74
N PRO A 152 10.76 13.68 -11.92
CA PRO A 152 9.72 12.95 -11.17
C PRO A 152 9.97 12.93 -9.66
N ILE A 153 11.25 12.93 -9.24
CA ILE A 153 11.63 12.90 -7.81
C ILE A 153 11.24 14.21 -7.13
N VAL A 154 11.47 15.35 -7.78
CA VAL A 154 11.12 16.67 -7.25
C VAL A 154 9.61 16.85 -7.10
N ALA A 155 8.83 16.33 -8.06
CA ALA A 155 7.38 16.36 -7.99
C ALA A 155 6.83 15.51 -6.83
N ASP A 156 7.43 14.35 -6.58
CA ASP A 156 7.03 13.48 -5.48
C ASP A 156 7.47 14.03 -4.12
N LEU A 157 8.63 14.68 -4.03
CA LEU A 157 9.11 15.32 -2.80
C LEU A 157 8.16 16.43 -2.32
N LYS A 158 7.57 17.20 -3.25
CA LYS A 158 6.53 18.20 -2.93
C LYS A 158 5.23 17.62 -2.39
N ARG A 159 4.97 16.33 -2.61
CA ARG A 159 3.76 15.64 -2.10
C ARG A 159 4.00 14.97 -0.75
N LEU A 160 5.26 14.77 -0.37
CA LEU A 160 5.66 14.16 0.90
C LEU A 160 5.85 15.21 2.02
N LEU A 161 5.97 16.49 1.66
CA LEU A 161 6.03 17.66 2.56
C LEU A 161 4.65 18.30 2.69
#